data_AF-A0AAQ3ETB7-F1
#
_entry.id   AF-A0AAQ3ETB7-F1
#
_cell.length_a   1.000
_cell.length_b   1.000
_cell.length_c   1.000
_cell.angle_alpha   90.00
_cell.angle_beta   90.00
_cell.angle_gamma   90.00
#
_symmetry.space_group_name_H-M   'P 1'
#
loop_
_entity.id
_entity.type
_entity.pdbx_description
1 polymer ?
#
loop_
_entity_poly.entity_id
_entity_poly.type
_entity_poly.pdbx_seq_one_letter_code
_entity_poly.pdbx_strand_id
1 'polypeptide(L)' 'METKKEEYETKGYDTSIVYEFNEYPDALSGRCDNCDYTLFKSSVKGGKFLRECRRCGMKKNI' A
#
# COMPACT_ATOMS: atom_id res chain seq x y z
N MET A 1 0.34 -6.87 22.26
CA MET A 1 -0.62 -5.98 21.59
C MET A 1 -0.89 -6.56 20.21
N GLU A 2 -1.97 -7.32 20.08
CA GLU A 2 -2.39 -7.90 18.80
C GLU A 2 -2.97 -6.77 17.94
N THR A 3 -2.25 -6.39 16.88
CA THR A 3 -2.76 -5.49 15.85
C THR A 3 -3.92 -6.18 15.12
N LYS A 4 -5.15 -5.86 15.50
CA LYS A 4 -6.34 -6.14 14.70
C LYS A 4 -6.13 -5.51 13.32
N LYS A 5 -5.94 -6.32 12.29
CA LYS A 5 -6.12 -5.89 10.90
C LYS A 5 -7.62 -5.71 10.72
N GLU A 6 -8.08 -4.46 10.72
CA GLU A 6 -9.43 -4.17 10.26
C GLU A 6 -9.49 -4.57 8.77
N GLU A 7 -10.35 -5.53 8.44
CA GLU A 7 -10.64 -5.90 7.06
C GLU A 7 -11.34 -4.70 6.41
N TYR A 8 -10.59 -3.94 5.63
CA TYR A 8 -11.11 -2.82 4.86
C TYR A 8 -11.59 -3.34 3.50
N GLU A 9 -12.60 -2.68 2.95
CA GLU A 9 -13.12 -3.04 1.64
C GLU A 9 -12.08 -2.77 0.54
N THR A 10 -11.68 -3.84 -0.13
CA THR A 10 -10.83 -3.78 -1.31
C THR A 10 -11.70 -3.36 -2.48
N LYS A 11 -11.52 -2.12 -2.97
CA LYS A 11 -12.23 -1.57 -4.14
C LYS A 11 -11.78 -2.22 -5.46
N GLY A 12 -11.64 -3.55 -5.48
CA GLY A 12 -11.08 -4.33 -6.58
C GLY A 12 -9.55 -4.52 -6.54
N TYR A 13 -8.86 -4.01 -5.51
CA TYR A 13 -7.41 -4.20 -5.35
C TYR A 13 -7.07 -5.42 -4.50
N ASP A 14 -6.07 -6.19 -4.91
CA ASP A 14 -5.49 -7.26 -4.09
C ASP A 14 -4.34 -6.71 -3.25
N THR A 15 -4.47 -6.76 -1.92
CA THR A 15 -3.44 -6.25 -1.00
C THR A 15 -2.56 -7.32 -0.39
N SER A 16 -2.74 -8.56 -0.83
CA SER A 16 -1.81 -9.65 -0.56
C SER A 16 -0.56 -9.55 -1.44
N ILE A 17 -0.66 -8.86 -2.58
CA ILE A 17 0.44 -8.68 -3.53
C ILE A 17 1.11 -7.30 -3.38
N VAL A 18 2.28 -7.16 -4.02
CA VAL A 18 3.03 -5.90 -4.10
C VAL A 18 2.95 -5.39 -5.53
N TYR A 19 2.43 -4.19 -5.72
CA TYR A 19 2.39 -3.53 -7.03
C TYR A 19 3.73 -2.84 -7.32
N GLU A 20 4.17 -2.80 -8.57
CA GLU A 20 5.33 -2.00 -8.98
C GLU A 20 4.85 -0.64 -9.50
N PHE A 21 5.39 0.46 -8.97
CA PHE A 21 4.98 1.83 -9.34
C PHE A 21 5.18 2.13 -10.82
N ASN A 22 6.18 1.52 -11.46
CA ASN A 22 6.44 1.69 -12.89
C ASN A 22 5.32 1.13 -13.78
N GLU A 23 4.62 0.08 -13.32
CA GLU A 23 3.50 -0.54 -14.03
C GLU A 23 2.17 0.10 -13.59
N TYR A 24 2.05 0.38 -12.30
CA TYR A 24 0.85 0.91 -11.66
C TYR A 24 1.20 2.15 -10.83
N PRO A 25 1.39 3.32 -11.48
CA PRO A 25 1.62 4.56 -10.76
C PRO A 25 0.44 4.90 -9.85
N ASP A 26 0.67 5.73 -8.84
CA ASP A 26 -0.41 6.20 -7.96
C ASP A 26 -1.47 6.95 -8.79
N ALA A 27 -2.74 6.57 -8.63
CA ALA A 27 -3.86 7.27 -9.27
C ALA A 27 -3.98 8.71 -8.74
N LEU A 28 -3.67 8.89 -7.45
CA LEU A 28 -3.52 10.18 -6.78
C LEU A 28 -2.21 10.17 -5.98
N SER A 29 -1.25 11.00 -6.39
CA SER A 29 0.08 11.05 -5.78
C SER A 29 0.02 11.15 -4.25
N GLY A 30 0.69 10.23 -3.57
CA GLY A 30 0.78 10.23 -2.10
C GLY A 30 -0.49 9.74 -1.39
N ARG A 31 -1.44 9.14 -2.11
CA ARG A 31 -2.63 8.48 -1.56
C ARG A 31 -2.64 7.01 -1.91
N CYS A 32 -3.27 6.21 -1.05
CA CYS A 32 -3.46 4.79 -1.31
C CYS A 32 -4.56 4.62 -2.34
N ASP A 33 -4.28 3.93 -3.46
CA ASP A 33 -5.25 3.73 -4.54
C ASP A 33 -6.53 3.00 -4.08
N ASN A 34 -6.45 2.22 -3.00
CA ASN A 34 -7.62 1.54 -2.46
C ASN A 34 -8.47 2.42 -1.52
N CYS A 35 -7.87 3.10 -0.55
CA CYS A 35 -8.60 3.73 0.55
C CYS A 35 -8.33 5.24 0.74
N ASP A 36 -7.62 5.88 -0.19
CA ASP A 36 -7.27 7.30 -0.21
C ASP A 36 -6.46 7.80 1.00
N TYR A 37 -6.05 6.88 1.87
CA TYR A 37 -5.30 7.18 3.08
C TYR A 37 -3.89 7.66 2.74
N THR A 38 -3.37 8.55 3.57
CA THR A 38 -2.11 9.27 3.33
C THR A 38 -0.94 8.78 4.18
N LEU A 39 -1.21 7.95 5.20
CA LEU A 39 -0.15 7.44 6.07
C LEU A 39 0.29 6.04 5.66
N PHE A 40 1.60 5.92 5.44
CA PHE A 40 2.24 4.69 5.02
C PHE A 40 3.30 4.24 6.03
N LYS A 41 3.57 2.94 6.01
CA LYS A 41 4.78 2.34 6.57
C LYS A 41 5.70 2.09 5.40
N SER A 42 6.91 2.63 5.47
CA SER A 42 7.90 2.46 4.43
C SER A 42 9.04 1.59 4.91
N SER A 43 9.58 0.76 4.02
CA SER A 43 10.76 -0.06 4.28
C SER A 43 11.62 -0.14 3.03
N VAL A 44 12.93 -0.25 3.21
CA VAL A 44 13.87 -0.42 2.09
C VAL A 44 14.39 -1.84 2.13
N LYS A 45 14.29 -2.56 1.01
CA LYS A 45 14.84 -3.92 0.88
C LYS A 45 15.47 -4.08 -0.49
N GLY A 46 16.78 -4.38 -0.52
CA GLY A 46 17.50 -4.63 -1.78
C GLY A 46 17.50 -3.44 -2.74
N GLY A 47 17.49 -2.20 -2.23
CA GLY A 47 17.46 -0.99 -3.04
C GLY A 47 16.08 -0.56 -3.54
N LYS A 48 15.02 -1.34 -3.28
CA LYS A 48 13.62 -0.94 -3.57
C LYS A 48 12.97 -0.33 -2.35
N PHE A 49 12.12 0.69 -2.55
CA PHE A 49 11.34 1.32 -1.49
C PHE A 49 9.93 0.77 -1.46
N LEU A 50 9.63 -0.09 -0.47
CA LEU A 50 8.31 -0.66 -0.28
C LEU A 50 7.45 0.29 0.57
N ARG A 51 6.34 0.75 0.01
CA ARG A 51 5.29 1.52 0.70
C ARG A 51 4.11 0.62 1.02
N GLU A 52 3.75 0.50 2.30
CA GLU A 52 2.58 -0.22 2.79
C GLU A 52 1.57 0.75 3.42
N CYS A 53 0.31 0.74 3.00
CA CYS A 53 -0.73 1.58 3.60
C CYS A 53 -1.00 1.13 5.05
N ARG A 54 -0.92 2.05 6.01
CA ARG A 54 -1.16 1.70 7.43
C ARG A 54 -2.60 1.33 7.74
N ARG A 55 -3.54 1.74 6.88
CA ARG A 55 -4.96 1.45 7.04
C ARG A 55 -5.32 0.13 6.39
N CYS A 56 -4.97 -0.02 5.11
CA CYS A 56 -5.45 -1.13 4.30
C CYS A 56 -4.37 -2.17 3.94
N GLY A 57 -3.12 -1.99 4.36
CA GLY A 57 -2.06 -2.95 4.05
C GLY A 57 -1.66 -3.06 2.57
N MET A 58 -2.25 -2.26 1.66
CA MET A 58 -1.86 -2.24 0.26
C MET A 58 -0.38 -1.88 0.12
N LYS A 59 0.36 -2.68 -0.67
CA LYS A 59 1.80 -2.54 -0.85
C LYS A 59 2.13 -2.11 -2.26
N LYS A 60 3.06 -1.17 -2.38
CA LYS A 60 3.63 -0.74 -3.66
C LYS A 60 5.13 -0.53 -3.54
N ASN A 61 5.90 -1.06 -4.48
CA ASN A 61 7.31 -0.78 -4.66
C ASN A 61 7.46 0.52 -5.47
N ILE A 62 8.20 1.46 -4.91
CA ILE A 62 8.55 2.76 -5.49
C ILE A 62 10.06 2.78 -5.77
#